data_AF-A0A0Q4Z148-F1
#
_entry.id   AF-A0A0Q4Z148-F1
#
_cell.length_a   1.000
_cell.length_b   1.000
_cell.length_c   1.000
_cell.angle_alpha   90.00
_cell.angle_beta   90.00
_cell.angle_gamma   90.00
#
_symmetry.space_group_name_H-M   'P 1'
#
loop_
_entity.id
_entity.type
_entity.pdbx_description
1 polymer ?
#
loop_
_entity_poly.entity_id
_entity_poly.type
_entity_poly.pdbx_seq_one_letter_code
_entity_poly.pdbx_strand_id
1 'polypeptide(L)'
;MAAPPTYARFVQDLTRAIRSWEEQYVSEVSYRKFERAAAWTVDESAKAVKVHMRDATDDVFKDATPWMLQAWQYRRSLGKGRSLRDGVEAEAYVADPQSVVMKYAMGDSRTTRFPGDVGLAQDRILVPHWKNLALTQGIRPNRSHDLPGATMARLARNAEGQYAKRTVAGRWGVYRGEVKVGGSRLMGYIARPPRVRAQADEYGNAKSRFINAKGKVKALPKVVNLGRPRILMVEIPRAEYRPVMQRPFEDAVSQAQRGVADLMAGELAENLRHRGWRSGGG
;
A
#
# COMPACT_ATOMS: atom_id res chain seq x y z
N MET A 1 -5.85 -20.08 -21.39
CA MET A 1 -5.34 -18.70 -21.31
C MET A 1 -4.20 -18.70 -20.30
N ALA A 2 -3.00 -18.28 -20.70
CA ALA A 2 -1.88 -18.12 -19.78
C ALA A 2 -2.28 -17.09 -18.70
N ALA A 3 -2.07 -17.45 -17.43
CA ALA A 3 -2.44 -16.59 -16.31
C ALA A 3 -1.52 -15.34 -16.30
N PRO A 4 -2.05 -14.15 -16.02
CA PRO A 4 -1.22 -12.98 -15.82
C PRO A 4 -0.25 -13.20 -14.65
N PRO A 5 0.99 -12.71 -14.73
CA PRO A 5 1.98 -12.86 -13.66
C PRO A 5 1.45 -12.14 -12.40
N THR A 6 1.12 -12.90 -11.37
CA THR A 6 0.64 -12.40 -10.08
C THR A 6 1.84 -12.21 -9.15
N TYR A 7 1.98 -11.03 -8.54
CA TYR A 7 3.14 -10.67 -7.70
C TYR A 7 3.30 -11.54 -6.45
N ALA A 8 2.22 -12.20 -6.02
CA ALA A 8 2.22 -13.27 -5.04
C ALA A 8 1.15 -14.29 -5.45
N ARG A 9 1.60 -15.51 -5.76
CA ARG A 9 0.76 -16.64 -6.15
C ARG A 9 1.23 -17.84 -5.38
N PHE A 10 0.34 -18.45 -4.62
CA PHE A 10 0.62 -19.75 -4.02
C PHE A 10 -0.42 -20.75 -4.49
N VAL A 11 0.08 -21.85 -5.04
CA VAL A 11 -0.72 -23.00 -5.47
C VAL A 11 -0.43 -24.09 -4.47
N GLN A 12 -1.47 -24.49 -3.73
CA GLN A 12 -1.36 -25.60 -2.80
C GLN A 12 -1.86 -26.88 -3.45
N ASP A 13 -0.99 -27.88 -3.54
CA ASP A 13 -1.38 -29.24 -3.88
C ASP A 13 -2.02 -29.93 -2.66
N LEU A 14 -3.33 -30.19 -2.75
CA LEU A 14 -4.12 -30.86 -1.73
C LEU A 14 -4.32 -32.35 -2.02
N THR A 15 -3.78 -32.84 -3.13
CA THR A 15 -4.09 -34.18 -3.68
C THR A 15 -3.82 -35.28 -2.66
N ARG A 16 -2.65 -35.28 -2.00
CA ARG A 16 -2.30 -36.32 -1.02
C ARG A 16 -3.21 -36.29 0.21
N ALA A 17 -3.49 -35.09 0.73
CA ALA A 17 -4.34 -34.94 1.91
C ALA A 17 -5.77 -35.43 1.62
N ILE A 18 -6.34 -35.05 0.47
CA ILE A 18 -7.69 -35.46 0.08
C ILE A 18 -7.75 -36.95 -0.25
N ARG A 19 -6.77 -37.50 -0.99
CA ARG A 19 -6.76 -38.93 -1.34
C ARG A 19 -6.70 -39.86 -0.14
N SER A 20 -6.15 -39.41 1.00
CA SER A 20 -6.15 -40.21 2.23
C SER A 20 -7.55 -40.55 2.76
N TRP A 21 -8.58 -39.83 2.31
CA TRP A 21 -9.98 -40.04 2.69
C TRP A 21 -10.77 -40.88 1.68
N GLU A 22 -10.18 -41.23 0.53
CA GLU A 22 -10.90 -41.88 -0.58
C GLU A 22 -11.51 -43.22 -0.16
N GLU A 23 -10.69 -44.10 0.42
CA GLU A 23 -11.12 -45.44 0.84
C GLU A 23 -12.26 -45.39 1.86
N GLN A 24 -12.15 -44.50 2.85
CA GLN A 24 -13.19 -44.32 3.86
C GLN A 24 -14.50 -43.80 3.25
N TYR A 25 -14.44 -42.75 2.43
CA TYR A 25 -15.66 -42.22 1.79
C TYR A 25 -16.32 -43.21 0.83
N VAL A 26 -15.52 -43.98 0.09
CA VAL A 26 -16.03 -44.96 -0.87
C VAL A 26 -16.73 -46.11 -0.14
N SER A 27 -16.15 -46.59 0.98
CA SER A 27 -16.74 -47.65 1.78
C SER A 27 -18.00 -47.21 2.55
N GLU A 28 -18.01 -46.01 3.11
CA GLU A 28 -19.10 -45.53 3.96
C GLU A 28 -20.25 -44.85 3.19
N VAL A 29 -19.94 -44.20 2.06
CA VAL A 29 -20.91 -43.37 1.34
C VAL A 29 -20.95 -43.68 -0.16
N SER A 30 -19.97 -43.21 -0.94
CA SER A 30 -19.77 -43.48 -2.37
C SER A 30 -18.63 -42.62 -2.93
N TYR A 31 -18.02 -43.08 -4.03
CA TYR A 31 -17.02 -42.30 -4.76
C TYR A 31 -17.54 -40.94 -5.27
N ARG A 32 -18.80 -40.86 -5.71
CA ARG A 32 -19.40 -39.59 -6.15
C ARG A 32 -19.51 -38.55 -5.02
N LYS A 33 -19.71 -39.01 -3.79
CA LYS A 33 -19.75 -38.14 -2.60
C LYS A 33 -18.36 -37.72 -2.18
N PHE A 34 -17.38 -38.60 -2.29
CA PHE A 34 -15.97 -38.25 -2.14
C PHE A 34 -15.55 -37.11 -3.08
N GLU A 35 -15.83 -37.20 -4.38
CA GLU A 35 -15.47 -36.15 -5.34
C GLU A 35 -16.08 -34.78 -5.02
N ARG A 36 -17.33 -34.78 -4.52
CA ARG A 36 -18.01 -33.55 -4.10
C ARG A 36 -17.39 -32.96 -2.83
N ALA A 37 -17.11 -33.80 -1.84
CA ALA A 37 -16.46 -33.38 -0.61
C ALA A 37 -15.07 -32.82 -0.90
N ALA A 38 -14.28 -33.49 -1.75
CA ALA A 38 -12.99 -33.00 -2.21
C ALA A 38 -13.10 -31.63 -2.89
N ALA A 39 -14.04 -31.45 -3.82
CA ALA A 39 -14.25 -30.16 -4.49
C ALA A 39 -14.66 -29.04 -3.53
N TRP A 40 -15.49 -29.36 -2.54
CA TRP A 40 -15.90 -28.42 -1.49
C TRP A 40 -14.74 -28.05 -0.55
N THR A 41 -13.99 -29.04 -0.07
CA THR A 41 -12.83 -28.84 0.81
C THR A 41 -11.78 -27.93 0.17
N VAL A 42 -11.53 -28.07 -1.13
CA VAL A 42 -10.59 -27.22 -1.88
C VAL A 42 -11.11 -25.78 -1.97
N ASP A 43 -12.42 -25.61 -2.18
CA ASP A 43 -13.06 -24.30 -2.24
C ASP A 43 -12.98 -23.59 -0.89
N GLU A 44 -13.34 -24.26 0.20
CA GLU A 44 -13.27 -23.69 1.55
C GLU A 44 -11.83 -23.45 2.01
N SER A 45 -10.88 -24.33 1.68
CA SER A 45 -9.45 -24.11 1.98
C SER A 45 -8.91 -22.86 1.29
N ALA A 46 -9.20 -22.69 -0.01
CA ALA A 46 -8.77 -21.51 -0.77
C ALA A 46 -9.45 -20.21 -0.27
N LYS A 47 -10.74 -20.31 0.07
CA LYS A 47 -11.52 -19.19 0.62
C LYS A 47 -11.04 -18.79 2.01
N ALA A 48 -10.65 -19.74 2.86
CA ALA A 48 -10.10 -19.47 4.19
C ALA A 48 -8.85 -18.59 4.10
N VAL A 49 -7.91 -18.90 3.17
CA VAL A 49 -6.72 -18.05 2.95
C VAL A 49 -7.12 -16.62 2.58
N LYS A 50 -8.08 -16.44 1.67
CA LYS A 50 -8.56 -15.08 1.31
C LYS A 50 -9.11 -14.33 2.52
N VAL A 51 -9.93 -14.98 3.35
CA VAL A 51 -10.55 -14.35 4.53
C VAL A 51 -9.47 -13.94 5.54
N HIS A 52 -8.58 -14.87 5.90
CA HIS A 52 -7.47 -14.56 6.81
C HIS A 52 -6.57 -13.44 6.30
N MET A 53 -6.29 -13.42 5.00
CA MET A 53 -5.45 -12.36 4.43
C MET A 53 -6.14 -11.00 4.39
N ARG A 54 -7.45 -10.97 4.21
CA ARG A 54 -8.23 -9.74 4.36
C ARG A 54 -8.14 -9.20 5.78
N ASP A 55 -8.31 -10.06 6.78
CA ASP A 55 -8.24 -9.66 8.20
C ASP A 55 -6.81 -9.21 8.56
N ALA A 56 -5.79 -9.97 8.15
CA ALA A 56 -4.39 -9.60 8.33
C ALA A 56 -4.04 -8.26 7.65
N THR A 57 -4.70 -7.91 6.54
CA THR A 57 -4.49 -6.61 5.89
C THR A 57 -5.03 -5.48 6.76
N ASP A 58 -6.18 -5.67 7.39
CA ASP A 58 -6.78 -4.70 8.31
C ASP A 58 -5.90 -4.52 9.57
N ASP A 59 -5.33 -5.62 10.08
CA ASP A 59 -4.45 -5.61 11.26
C ASP A 59 -3.08 -4.97 10.98
N VAL A 60 -2.46 -5.29 9.85
CA VAL A 60 -1.09 -4.85 9.51
C VAL A 60 -1.08 -3.40 9.02
N PHE A 61 -2.12 -2.97 8.31
CA PHE A 61 -2.20 -1.61 7.77
C PHE A 61 -3.15 -0.76 8.60
N LYS A 62 -2.60 0.24 9.30
CA LYS A 62 -3.32 1.18 10.17
C LYS A 62 -4.60 1.80 9.56
N ASP A 63 -4.64 1.96 8.24
CA ASP A 63 -5.79 2.48 7.48
C ASP A 63 -5.95 1.68 6.18
N ALA A 64 -6.16 0.36 6.28
CA ALA A 64 -6.42 -0.48 5.13
C ALA A 64 -7.60 0.06 4.31
N THR A 65 -7.36 0.39 3.05
CA THR A 65 -8.42 0.90 2.18
C THR A 65 -9.34 -0.25 1.73
N PRO A 66 -10.60 0.04 1.32
CA PRO A 66 -11.47 -0.99 0.77
C PRO A 66 -10.86 -1.74 -0.42
N TRP A 67 -10.00 -1.08 -1.22
CA TRP A 67 -9.31 -1.71 -2.34
C TRP A 67 -8.19 -2.65 -1.90
N MET A 68 -7.49 -2.38 -0.78
CA MET A 68 -6.49 -3.29 -0.21
C MET A 68 -7.16 -4.54 0.36
N LEU A 69 -8.28 -4.36 1.07
CA LEU A 69 -9.05 -5.48 1.64
C LEU A 69 -9.63 -6.41 0.56
N GLN A 70 -9.94 -5.87 -0.62
CA GLN A 70 -10.45 -6.64 -1.77
C GLN A 70 -9.35 -7.24 -2.66
N ALA A 71 -8.07 -6.92 -2.40
CA ALA A 71 -6.95 -7.35 -3.22
C ALA A 71 -6.77 -8.87 -3.21
N TRP A 72 -7.18 -9.56 -2.15
CA TRP A 72 -7.04 -11.01 -2.02
C TRP A 72 -8.15 -11.75 -2.75
N GLN A 73 -7.74 -12.61 -3.67
CA GLN A 73 -8.61 -13.44 -4.48
C GLN A 73 -8.18 -14.90 -4.36
N TYR A 74 -9.10 -15.81 -4.71
CA TYR A 74 -8.83 -17.24 -4.71
C TYR A 74 -9.42 -17.91 -5.95
N ARG A 75 -8.85 -19.05 -6.31
CA ARG A 75 -9.28 -19.95 -7.38
C ARG A 75 -9.22 -21.38 -6.88
N ARG A 76 -10.03 -22.24 -7.48
CA ARG A 76 -10.06 -23.69 -7.23
C ARG A 76 -9.84 -24.44 -8.54
N SER A 77 -9.09 -25.53 -8.50
CA SER A 77 -8.92 -26.39 -9.69
C SER A 77 -10.14 -27.26 -9.96
N LEU A 78 -10.88 -27.67 -8.94
CA LEU A 78 -12.07 -28.54 -9.06
C LEU A 78 -13.34 -27.71 -9.34
N GLY A 79 -13.51 -27.33 -10.61
CA GLY A 79 -14.76 -26.83 -11.16
C GLY A 79 -15.62 -27.95 -11.77
N LYS A 80 -16.89 -27.62 -12.12
CA LYS A 80 -17.84 -28.56 -12.76
C LYS A 80 -17.18 -29.22 -14.00
N GLY A 81 -16.95 -30.53 -13.95
CA GLY A 81 -16.40 -31.31 -15.07
C GLY A 81 -14.89 -31.58 -15.07
N ARG A 82 -14.15 -31.23 -14.01
CA ARG A 82 -12.74 -31.65 -13.82
C ARG A 82 -12.63 -32.80 -12.83
N SER A 83 -11.71 -33.74 -13.05
CA SER A 83 -11.53 -34.91 -12.19
C SER A 83 -10.38 -34.73 -11.21
N LEU A 84 -10.40 -35.49 -10.11
CA LEU A 84 -9.30 -35.56 -9.14
C LEU A 84 -7.98 -36.09 -9.75
N ARG A 85 -8.01 -36.62 -10.99
CA ARG A 85 -6.82 -37.10 -11.71
C ARG A 85 -6.03 -35.96 -12.35
N ASP A 86 -6.64 -34.80 -12.53
CA ASP A 86 -6.05 -33.63 -13.19
C ASP A 86 -5.34 -32.67 -12.21
N GLY A 87 -5.22 -33.05 -10.94
CA GLY A 87 -4.61 -32.25 -9.88
C GLY A 87 -5.62 -31.44 -9.07
N VAL A 88 -5.42 -31.43 -7.75
CA VAL A 88 -6.28 -30.71 -6.82
C VAL A 88 -5.53 -29.53 -6.22
N GLU A 89 -5.81 -28.35 -6.74
CA GLU A 89 -5.12 -27.11 -6.39
C GLU A 89 -6.10 -26.09 -5.80
N ALA A 90 -5.75 -25.59 -4.63
CA ALA A 90 -6.29 -24.36 -4.07
C ALA A 90 -5.29 -23.23 -4.35
N GLU A 91 -5.74 -22.15 -4.99
CA GLU A 91 -4.90 -21.00 -5.31
C GLU A 91 -5.42 -19.76 -4.60
N ALA A 92 -4.54 -19.05 -3.91
CA ALA A 92 -4.79 -17.71 -3.38
C ALA A 92 -3.77 -16.73 -3.97
N TYR A 93 -4.24 -15.57 -4.41
CA TYR A 93 -3.41 -14.59 -5.10
C TYR A 93 -3.85 -13.14 -4.85
N VAL A 94 -2.93 -12.20 -5.06
CA VAL A 94 -3.22 -10.76 -5.06
C VAL A 94 -3.67 -10.34 -6.46
N ALA A 95 -4.82 -9.70 -6.58
CA ALA A 95 -5.34 -9.17 -7.83
C ALA A 95 -4.46 -8.02 -8.37
N ASP A 96 -4.13 -8.11 -9.67
CA ASP A 96 -3.20 -7.22 -10.36
C ASP A 96 -3.58 -5.72 -10.30
N PRO A 97 -4.86 -5.29 -10.50
CA PRO A 97 -5.22 -3.87 -10.51
C PRO A 97 -5.24 -3.21 -9.12
N GLN A 98 -5.15 -4.02 -8.04
CA GLN A 98 -5.25 -3.56 -6.65
C GLN A 98 -3.89 -3.64 -5.92
N SER A 99 -2.79 -3.84 -6.65
CA SER A 99 -1.50 -4.31 -6.13
C SER A 99 -0.48 -3.21 -5.78
N VAL A 100 -0.80 -1.91 -5.89
CA VAL A 100 0.21 -0.85 -5.77
C VAL A 100 1.00 -0.91 -4.46
N VAL A 101 0.30 -1.04 -3.33
CA VAL A 101 0.91 -1.16 -2.00
C VAL A 101 1.21 -2.62 -1.68
N MET A 102 0.32 -3.54 -2.08
CA MET A 102 0.43 -4.97 -1.75
C MET A 102 1.65 -5.63 -2.41
N LYS A 103 2.09 -5.17 -3.59
CA LYS A 103 3.32 -5.63 -4.27
C LYS A 103 4.56 -5.42 -3.40
N TYR A 104 4.62 -4.34 -2.63
CA TYR A 104 5.76 -4.04 -1.74
C TYR A 104 5.61 -4.63 -0.34
N ALA A 105 4.44 -5.15 -0.02
CA ALA A 105 4.15 -5.77 1.27
C ALA A 105 4.44 -7.28 1.28
N MET A 106 4.73 -7.87 0.12
CA MET A 106 4.97 -9.31 -0.08
C MET A 106 6.42 -9.57 -0.56
N GLY A 107 6.90 -10.80 -0.36
CA GLY A 107 8.21 -11.28 -0.80
C GLY A 107 9.15 -11.67 0.35
N ASP A 108 10.24 -12.36 0.03
CA ASP A 108 11.16 -12.91 1.04
C ASP A 108 12.26 -11.92 1.47
N SER A 109 12.29 -10.75 0.84
CA SER A 109 13.32 -9.74 1.05
C SER A 109 12.73 -8.33 0.99
N ARG A 110 13.52 -7.33 1.39
CA ARG A 110 13.07 -5.94 1.29
C ARG A 110 12.81 -5.57 -0.16
N THR A 111 11.61 -5.08 -0.42
CA THR A 111 11.19 -4.70 -1.76
C THR A 111 11.63 -3.26 -2.03
N THR A 112 12.41 -3.06 -3.09
CA THR A 112 12.84 -1.72 -3.49
C THR A 112 11.83 -1.12 -4.46
N ARG A 113 11.34 0.08 -4.13
CA ARG A 113 10.47 0.89 -4.97
C ARG A 113 11.28 1.94 -5.70
N PHE A 114 11.03 2.09 -7.00
CA PHE A 114 11.58 3.17 -7.82
C PHE A 114 10.52 4.26 -8.13
N PRO A 115 10.94 5.48 -8.50
CA PRO A 115 10.07 6.47 -9.12
C PRO A 115 9.34 5.88 -10.34
N GLY A 116 8.05 6.18 -10.49
CA GLY A 116 7.25 5.70 -11.62
C GLY A 116 6.64 4.31 -11.49
N ASP A 117 7.00 3.55 -10.45
CA ASP A 117 6.29 2.32 -10.11
C ASP A 117 4.85 2.63 -9.61
N VAL A 118 3.87 2.22 -10.42
CA VAL A 118 2.41 2.04 -10.22
C VAL A 118 1.67 3.10 -9.36
N GLY A 119 0.68 3.79 -9.95
CA GLY A 119 -0.43 4.45 -9.25
C GLY A 119 -0.15 5.73 -8.44
N LEU A 120 1.11 6.12 -8.26
CA LEU A 120 1.52 7.37 -7.61
C LEU A 120 2.52 8.12 -8.53
N ALA A 121 2.67 9.44 -8.34
CA ALA A 121 3.40 10.36 -9.21
C ALA A 121 4.51 9.69 -10.06
N GLN A 122 4.32 9.70 -11.39
CA GLN A 122 5.08 8.92 -12.37
C GLN A 122 6.59 9.15 -12.36
N ASP A 123 7.06 10.22 -11.72
CA ASP A 123 8.43 10.70 -11.83
C ASP A 123 9.20 10.72 -10.49
N ARG A 124 8.54 10.55 -9.33
CA ARG A 124 9.21 10.77 -8.04
C ARG A 124 8.54 10.14 -6.80
N ILE A 125 9.35 9.80 -5.79
CA ILE A 125 8.89 9.42 -4.44
C ILE A 125 9.14 10.60 -3.50
N LEU A 126 8.08 11.15 -2.89
CA LEU A 126 8.18 12.30 -2.00
C LEU A 126 7.87 11.91 -0.55
N VAL A 127 8.81 12.16 0.35
CA VAL A 127 8.66 11.92 1.79
C VAL A 127 8.33 13.22 2.51
N PRO A 128 7.16 13.34 3.17
CA PRO A 128 6.76 14.56 3.87
C PRO A 128 7.48 14.73 5.21
N HIS A 129 7.88 15.97 5.51
CA HIS A 129 8.35 16.37 6.84
C HIS A 129 7.23 17.10 7.61
N TRP A 130 6.37 16.33 8.27
CA TRP A 130 5.10 16.80 8.84
C TRP A 130 5.20 18.03 9.75
N LYS A 131 6.19 18.07 10.65
CA LYS A 131 6.39 19.22 11.55
C LYS A 131 6.61 20.54 10.78
N ASN A 132 7.36 20.50 9.68
CA ASN A 132 7.66 21.70 8.89
C ASN A 132 6.50 22.06 7.96
N LEU A 133 5.79 21.07 7.42
CA LEU A 133 4.56 21.26 6.65
C LEU A 133 3.47 21.94 7.48
N ALA A 134 3.27 21.49 8.73
CA ALA A 134 2.32 22.10 9.65
C ALA A 134 2.74 23.53 10.02
N LEU A 135 4.01 23.73 10.39
CA LEU A 135 4.52 25.02 10.85
C LEU A 135 4.50 26.10 9.77
N THR A 136 4.84 25.75 8.52
CA THR A 136 5.06 26.75 7.47
C THR A 136 3.90 26.87 6.49
N GLN A 137 3.19 25.78 6.22
CA GLN A 137 2.13 25.73 5.20
C GLN A 137 0.74 25.42 5.81
N GLY A 138 0.65 25.21 7.13
CA GLY A 138 -0.58 24.82 7.80
C GLY A 138 -1.10 23.45 7.36
N ILE A 139 -0.25 22.62 6.76
CA ILE A 139 -0.65 21.30 6.24
C ILE A 139 -0.47 20.30 7.36
N ARG A 140 -1.57 19.63 7.71
CA ARG A 140 -1.54 18.46 8.60
C ARG A 140 -1.82 17.20 7.78
N PRO A 141 -1.33 16.05 8.23
CA PRO A 141 -1.77 14.78 7.68
C PRO A 141 -3.31 14.67 7.76
N ASN A 142 -3.90 13.93 6.81
CA ASN A 142 -5.31 13.55 6.90
C ASN A 142 -5.52 12.51 8.02
N ARG A 143 -6.75 12.01 8.18
CA ARG A 143 -7.08 10.97 9.17
C ARG A 143 -6.22 9.71 9.01
N SER A 144 -5.84 9.40 7.78
CA SER A 144 -5.00 8.25 7.41
C SER A 144 -3.50 8.52 7.43
N HIS A 145 -3.06 9.60 8.08
CA HIS A 145 -1.66 10.02 8.13
C HIS A 145 -0.99 10.37 6.79
N ASP A 146 -1.78 10.54 5.72
CA ASP A 146 -1.33 10.85 4.36
C ASP A 146 -1.38 12.34 4.02
N LEU A 147 -0.76 12.70 2.89
CA LEU A 147 -0.89 14.02 2.28
C LEU A 147 -2.31 14.24 1.75
N PRO A 148 -3.01 15.31 2.14
CA PRO A 148 -4.29 15.66 1.55
C PRO A 148 -4.16 15.86 0.04
N GLY A 149 -5.09 15.34 -0.77
CA GLY A 149 -4.93 15.20 -2.23
C GLY A 149 -4.55 16.48 -3.00
N ALA A 150 -5.03 17.65 -2.60
CA ALA A 150 -4.70 18.93 -3.26
C ALA A 150 -3.36 19.53 -2.83
N THR A 151 -2.68 18.95 -1.85
CA THR A 151 -1.49 19.53 -1.21
C THR A 151 -0.32 19.58 -2.18
N MET A 152 -0.08 18.50 -2.92
CA MET A 152 1.04 18.43 -3.86
C MET A 152 0.91 19.44 -4.99
N ALA A 153 -0.27 19.51 -5.61
CA ALA A 153 -0.56 20.51 -6.63
C ALA A 153 -0.44 21.95 -6.09
N ARG A 154 -0.78 22.18 -4.82
CA ARG A 154 -0.59 23.50 -4.18
C ARG A 154 0.89 23.83 -3.96
N LEU A 155 1.69 22.87 -3.47
CA LEU A 155 3.13 23.06 -3.27
C LEU A 155 3.87 23.25 -4.60
N ALA A 156 3.53 22.48 -5.64
CA ALA A 156 4.06 22.63 -6.99
C ALA A 156 3.76 24.02 -7.57
N ARG A 157 2.50 24.46 -7.54
CA ARG A 157 2.11 25.81 -7.99
C ARG A 157 2.79 26.93 -7.21
N ASN A 158 2.97 26.75 -5.90
CA ASN A 158 3.69 27.71 -5.07
C ASN A 158 5.19 27.76 -5.41
N ALA A 159 5.79 26.63 -5.78
CA ALA A 159 7.17 26.52 -6.19
C ALA A 159 7.45 27.07 -7.60
N GLU A 160 6.51 26.90 -8.53
CA GLU A 160 6.56 27.40 -9.92
C GLU A 160 6.34 28.91 -10.04
N GLY A 161 5.87 29.54 -8.97
CA GLY A 161 5.83 31.00 -8.87
C GLY A 161 4.64 31.67 -9.57
N GLN A 162 3.64 30.93 -10.07
CA GLN A 162 2.44 31.54 -10.66
C GLN A 162 1.64 32.39 -9.64
N TYR A 163 1.63 32.02 -8.36
CA TYR A 163 1.11 32.86 -7.26
C TYR A 163 2.17 33.79 -6.62
N ALA A 164 3.46 33.61 -6.94
CA ALA A 164 4.55 34.35 -6.32
C ALA A 164 4.72 35.80 -6.84
N LYS A 165 4.00 36.18 -7.90
CA LYS A 165 3.93 37.59 -8.33
C LYS A 165 3.26 38.48 -7.28
N ARG A 166 2.48 37.92 -6.36
CA ARG A 166 1.99 38.60 -5.15
C ARG A 166 2.70 38.01 -3.93
N THR A 167 3.90 38.47 -3.67
CA THR A 167 4.63 38.16 -2.44
C THR A 167 3.89 38.84 -1.28
N VAL A 168 2.96 38.13 -0.65
CA VAL A 168 2.26 38.64 0.54
C VAL A 168 3.28 38.72 1.67
N ALA A 169 3.58 39.95 2.11
CA ALA A 169 4.48 40.19 3.23
C ALA A 169 4.05 39.35 4.45
N GLY A 170 4.99 38.68 5.10
CA GLY A 170 4.72 37.84 6.27
C GLY A 170 4.29 36.38 6.02
N ARG A 171 4.15 35.91 4.76
CA ARG A 171 3.84 34.49 4.48
C ARG A 171 5.06 33.66 4.06
N TRP A 172 5.06 32.37 4.41
CA TRP A 172 6.05 31.40 3.94
C TRP A 172 5.83 31.11 2.45
N GLY A 173 6.89 31.19 1.66
CA GLY A 173 6.90 30.74 0.27
C GLY A 173 7.31 29.27 0.16
N VAL A 174 7.26 28.72 -1.05
CA VAL A 174 7.79 27.37 -1.36
C VAL A 174 8.67 27.47 -2.61
N TYR A 175 9.74 26.69 -2.68
CA TYR A 175 10.56 26.52 -3.87
C TYR A 175 11.11 25.10 -3.95
N ARG A 176 11.54 24.66 -5.13
CA ARG A 176 12.26 23.41 -5.32
C ARG A 176 13.77 23.65 -5.19
N GLY A 177 14.48 22.82 -4.45
CA GLY A 177 15.93 22.95 -4.29
C GLY A 177 16.57 21.69 -3.73
N GLU A 178 17.90 21.67 -3.73
CA GLU A 178 18.69 20.58 -3.17
C GLU A 178 18.69 20.63 -1.63
N VAL A 179 18.62 19.45 -1.03
CA VAL A 179 18.61 19.22 0.41
C VAL A 179 19.63 18.12 0.72
N LYS A 180 20.48 18.34 1.73
CA LYS A 180 21.40 17.31 2.20
C LYS A 180 20.70 16.40 3.22
N VAL A 181 20.59 15.11 2.90
CA VAL A 181 20.02 14.08 3.79
C VAL A 181 20.99 12.91 3.84
N GLY A 182 21.47 12.56 5.04
CA GLY A 182 22.34 11.39 5.23
C GLY A 182 23.62 11.39 4.37
N GLY A 183 24.18 12.57 4.06
CA GLY A 183 25.36 12.71 3.20
C GLY A 183 25.06 12.92 1.72
N SER A 184 23.88 12.53 1.24
CA SER A 184 23.44 12.68 -0.15
C SER A 184 22.72 14.01 -0.39
N ARG A 185 22.84 14.56 -1.61
CA ARG A 185 22.06 15.71 -2.06
C ARG A 185 20.84 15.23 -2.82
N LEU A 186 19.66 15.57 -2.33
CA LEU A 186 18.37 15.16 -2.88
C LEU A 186 17.54 16.39 -3.20
N MET A 187 16.73 16.32 -4.25
CA MET A 187 15.79 17.40 -4.55
C MET A 187 14.63 17.39 -3.54
N GLY A 188 14.01 18.54 -3.32
CA GLY A 188 12.90 18.63 -2.39
C GLY A 188 12.13 19.93 -2.49
N TYR A 189 10.97 19.95 -1.85
CA TYR A 189 10.21 21.18 -1.62
C TYR A 189 10.70 21.81 -0.32
N ILE A 190 11.08 23.08 -0.39
CA ILE A 190 11.63 23.84 0.73
C ILE A 190 10.76 25.06 0.97
N ALA A 191 10.37 25.27 2.22
CA ALA A 191 9.69 26.48 2.66
C ALA A 191 10.68 27.64 2.70
N ARG A 192 10.37 28.71 1.97
CA ARG A 192 11.07 29.99 2.01
C ARG A 192 10.56 30.81 3.20
N PRO A 193 11.45 31.31 4.07
CA PRO A 193 11.04 32.13 5.21
C PRO A 193 10.31 33.40 4.76
N PRO A 194 9.35 33.89 5.56
CA PRO A 194 8.69 35.16 5.31
C PRO A 194 9.71 36.30 5.25
N ARG A 195 9.45 37.25 4.37
CA ARG A 195 10.23 38.47 4.23
C ARG A 195 9.48 39.63 4.86
N VAL A 196 10.16 40.40 5.71
CA VAL A 196 9.65 41.66 6.26
C VAL A 196 10.64 42.78 5.99
N ARG A 197 10.12 44.01 5.97
CA ARG A 197 10.98 45.19 5.95
C ARG A 197 11.76 45.22 7.26
N ALA A 198 13.06 45.43 7.17
CA ALA A 198 13.90 45.65 8.33
C ALA A 198 13.38 46.88 9.08
N GLN A 199 13.28 46.78 10.40
CA GLN A 199 13.14 47.97 11.23
C GLN A 199 14.40 48.83 11.09
N ALA A 200 14.25 50.14 11.26
CA ALA A 200 15.40 51.04 11.32
C ALA A 200 16.32 50.60 12.46
N ASP A 201 17.62 50.55 12.22
CA ASP A 201 18.60 50.39 13.30
C ASP A 201 18.65 51.67 14.16
N GLU A 202 19.44 51.63 15.25
CA GLU A 202 19.64 52.75 16.17
C GLU A 202 20.17 54.03 15.49
N TYR A 203 20.63 53.92 14.23
CA TYR A 203 21.13 55.00 13.38
C TYR A 203 20.15 55.41 12.26
N GLY A 204 18.92 54.88 12.25
CA GLY A 204 17.87 55.22 11.28
C GLY A 204 17.97 54.52 9.91
N ASN A 205 18.87 53.55 9.72
CA ASN A 205 19.13 52.90 8.43
C ASN A 205 18.15 51.75 8.14
N ALA A 206 16.93 52.08 7.73
CA ALA A 206 15.95 51.10 7.23
C ALA A 206 16.03 50.85 5.71
N LYS A 207 16.97 51.49 4.98
CA LYS A 207 17.00 51.51 3.52
C LYS A 207 18.38 51.12 2.95
N SER A 208 18.41 50.23 1.97
CA SER A 208 19.58 49.97 1.13
C SER A 208 19.66 51.01 0.00
N ARG A 209 20.81 51.66 -0.14
CA ARG A 209 21.08 52.62 -1.22
C ARG A 209 21.81 51.92 -2.37
N PHE A 210 21.35 52.12 -3.59
CA PHE A 210 22.02 51.67 -4.80
C PHE A 210 21.96 52.75 -5.87
N ILE A 211 23.01 52.83 -6.68
CA ILE A 211 23.07 53.72 -7.84
C ILE A 211 22.50 52.95 -9.01
N ASN A 212 21.43 53.46 -9.64
CA ASN A 212 20.90 52.83 -10.84
C ASN A 212 21.83 53.07 -12.04
N ALA A 213 21.59 52.38 -13.15
CA ALA A 213 22.38 52.52 -14.39
C ALA A 213 22.41 53.95 -14.98
N LYS A 214 21.58 54.88 -14.46
CA LYS A 214 21.53 56.30 -14.85
C LYS A 214 22.12 57.24 -13.78
N GLY A 215 22.92 56.72 -12.84
CA GLY A 215 23.60 57.51 -11.81
C GLY A 215 22.71 58.03 -10.66
N LYS A 216 21.41 57.72 -10.64
CA LYS A 216 20.51 58.15 -9.57
C LYS A 216 20.56 57.19 -8.38
N VAL A 217 20.79 57.73 -7.19
CA VAL A 217 20.70 56.98 -5.92
C VAL A 217 19.24 56.65 -5.62
N LYS A 218 18.92 55.37 -5.51
CA LYS A 218 17.63 54.86 -5.03
C LYS A 218 17.82 54.24 -3.66
N ALA A 219 16.93 54.57 -2.74
CA ALA A 219 16.88 54.00 -1.40
C ALA A 219 15.64 53.10 -1.28
N LEU A 220 15.82 51.78 -1.27
CA LEU A 220 14.74 50.82 -1.07
C LEU A 220 14.73 50.32 0.38
N PRO A 221 13.56 49.99 0.95
CA PRO A 221 13.49 49.35 2.26
C PRO A 221 14.32 48.08 2.27
N LYS A 222 15.23 47.95 3.25
CA LYS A 222 15.98 46.71 3.47
C LYS A 222 14.98 45.62 3.85
N VAL A 223 15.07 44.45 3.23
CA VAL A 223 14.17 43.32 3.51
C VAL A 223 14.97 42.20 4.14
N VAL A 224 14.49 41.70 5.28
CA VAL A 224 15.12 40.62 6.05
C VAL A 224 14.20 39.39 6.08
N ASN A 225 14.81 38.20 6.16
CA ASN A 225 14.06 36.95 6.32
C ASN A 225 13.77 36.72 7.81
N LEU A 226 12.51 36.42 8.17
CA LEU A 226 12.10 36.07 9.53
C LEU A 226 12.35 34.58 9.86
N GLY A 227 13.55 34.09 9.52
CA GLY A 227 13.95 32.73 9.86
C GLY A 227 14.76 32.03 8.76
N ARG A 228 14.87 30.71 8.91
CA ARG A 228 15.65 29.84 8.02
C ARG A 228 14.74 29.02 7.11
N PRO A 229 15.20 28.64 5.92
CA PRO A 229 14.50 27.67 5.07
C PRO A 229 14.24 26.36 5.81
N ARG A 230 13.10 25.74 5.52
CA ARG A 230 12.69 24.47 6.15
C ARG A 230 12.31 23.45 5.10
N ILE A 231 12.84 22.25 5.21
CA ILE A 231 12.52 21.15 4.29
C ILE A 231 11.07 20.72 4.52
N LEU A 232 10.26 20.73 3.47
CA LEU A 232 8.87 20.29 3.52
C LEU A 232 8.73 18.86 3.05
N MET A 233 9.41 18.53 1.95
CA MET A 233 9.39 17.20 1.37
C MET A 233 10.71 16.91 0.69
N VAL A 234 11.16 15.66 0.74
CA VAL A 234 12.37 15.21 0.06
C VAL A 234 12.01 14.18 -0.99
N GLU A 235 12.59 14.34 -2.17
CA GLU A 235 12.52 13.40 -3.28
C GLU A 235 13.59 12.33 -3.09
N ILE A 236 13.15 11.08 -2.91
CA ILE A 236 14.06 9.94 -2.76
C ILE A 236 14.09 9.12 -4.05
N PRO A 237 15.28 8.68 -4.51
CA PRO A 237 15.41 7.92 -5.75
C PRO A 237 15.00 6.46 -5.58
N ARG A 238 14.93 5.96 -4.33
CA ARG A 238 14.48 4.62 -4.00
C ARG A 238 13.90 4.60 -2.59
N ALA A 239 12.92 3.73 -2.36
CA ALA A 239 12.41 3.43 -1.03
C ALA A 239 12.45 1.91 -0.80
N GLU A 240 12.94 1.48 0.35
CA GLU A 240 12.90 0.07 0.74
C GLU A 240 11.71 -0.18 1.66
N TYR A 241 10.90 -1.18 1.32
CA TYR A 241 9.77 -1.64 2.12
C TYR A 241 10.08 -3.02 2.71
N ARG A 242 9.59 -3.27 3.92
CA ARG A 242 9.63 -4.61 4.51
C ARG A 242 8.42 -5.40 4.02
N PRO A 243 8.56 -6.70 3.71
CA PRO A 243 7.46 -7.53 3.26
C PRO A 243 6.60 -7.98 4.45
N VAL A 244 5.80 -7.06 4.99
CA VAL A 244 5.03 -7.26 6.22
C VAL A 244 3.87 -8.25 6.10
N MET A 245 3.39 -8.52 4.88
CA MET A 245 2.28 -9.44 4.60
C MET A 245 2.74 -10.86 4.24
N GLN A 246 4.05 -11.08 4.04
CA GLN A 246 4.59 -12.40 3.67
C GLN A 246 4.33 -13.46 4.75
N ARG A 247 4.65 -13.15 6.00
CA ARG A 247 4.46 -14.08 7.12
C ARG A 247 2.98 -14.38 7.40
N PRO A 248 2.07 -13.40 7.49
CA PRO A 248 0.63 -13.67 7.57
C PRO A 248 0.12 -14.56 6.43
N PHE A 249 0.67 -14.42 5.23
CA PHE A 249 0.31 -15.25 4.09
C PHE A 249 0.76 -16.70 4.24
N GLU A 250 2.01 -16.92 4.64
CA GLU A 250 2.53 -18.27 4.95
C GLU A 250 1.75 -18.94 6.08
N ASP A 251 1.38 -18.18 7.11
CA ASP A 251 0.58 -18.65 8.24
C ASP A 251 -0.83 -19.04 7.78
N ALA A 252 -1.50 -18.19 6.97
CA ALA A 252 -2.84 -18.45 6.44
C ALA A 252 -2.86 -19.71 5.54
N VAL A 253 -1.85 -19.86 4.67
CA VAL A 253 -1.69 -21.07 3.85
C VAL A 253 -1.48 -22.28 4.74
N SER A 254 -0.57 -22.20 5.71
CA SER A 254 -0.27 -23.30 6.64
C SER A 254 -1.48 -23.74 7.48
N GLN A 255 -2.33 -22.80 7.89
CA GLN A 255 -3.58 -23.07 8.59
C GLN A 255 -4.61 -23.75 7.68
N ALA A 256 -4.76 -23.26 6.44
CA ALA A 256 -5.66 -23.88 5.47
C ALA A 256 -5.26 -25.34 5.19
N GLN A 257 -3.96 -25.66 5.10
CA GLN A 257 -3.52 -27.05 4.91
C GLN A 257 -3.90 -27.96 6.08
N ARG A 258 -3.76 -27.46 7.31
CA ARG A 258 -4.08 -28.22 8.53
C ARG A 258 -5.58 -28.48 8.65
N GLY A 259 -6.42 -27.53 8.22
CA GLY A 259 -7.88 -27.65 8.27
C GLY A 259 -8.50 -28.63 7.27
N VAL A 260 -7.75 -29.14 6.30
CA VAL A 260 -8.26 -30.05 5.24
C VAL A 260 -8.87 -31.33 5.85
N ALA A 261 -8.22 -31.89 6.86
CA ALA A 261 -8.70 -33.10 7.52
C ALA A 261 -10.04 -32.85 8.23
N ASP A 262 -10.18 -31.72 8.93
CA ASP A 262 -11.40 -31.36 9.64
C ASP A 262 -12.56 -31.10 8.68
N LEU A 263 -12.28 -30.44 7.54
CA LEU A 263 -13.26 -30.21 6.48
C LEU A 263 -13.78 -31.52 5.87
N MET A 264 -12.87 -32.45 5.54
CA MET A 264 -13.24 -33.77 5.04
C MET A 264 -14.01 -34.59 6.09
N ALA A 265 -13.58 -34.58 7.34
CA ALA A 265 -14.28 -35.27 8.43
C ALA A 265 -15.71 -34.73 8.63
N GLY A 266 -15.87 -33.41 8.60
CA GLY A 266 -17.16 -32.74 8.73
C GLY A 266 -18.14 -33.12 7.61
N GLU A 267 -17.68 -33.08 6.37
CA GLU A 267 -18.46 -33.50 5.20
C GLU A 267 -18.84 -34.99 5.27
N LEU A 268 -17.94 -35.86 5.73
CA LEU A 268 -18.24 -37.28 5.88
C LEU A 268 -19.35 -37.49 6.91
N ALA A 269 -19.21 -36.88 8.09
CA ALA A 269 -20.19 -36.94 9.16
C ALA A 269 -21.56 -36.37 8.74
N GLU A 270 -21.59 -35.31 7.94
CA GLU A 270 -22.83 -34.76 7.38
C GLU A 270 -23.49 -35.72 6.37
N ASN A 271 -22.71 -36.32 5.47
CA ASN A 271 -23.21 -37.29 4.52
C ASN A 271 -23.77 -38.55 5.20
N LEU A 272 -23.12 -39.02 6.26
CA LEU A 272 -23.62 -40.13 7.10
C LEU A 272 -24.94 -39.78 7.79
N ARG A 273 -25.02 -38.60 8.41
CA ARG A 273 -26.25 -38.11 9.06
C ARG A 273 -27.44 -38.05 8.10
N HIS A 274 -27.23 -37.51 6.89
CA HIS A 274 -28.27 -37.46 5.86
C HIS A 274 -28.70 -38.84 5.35
N ARG A 275 -27.79 -39.82 5.33
CA ARG A 275 -28.12 -41.21 4.99
C ARG A 275 -28.98 -41.85 6.08
N GLY A 276 -28.61 -41.66 7.35
CA GLY A 276 -29.37 -42.14 8.50
C GLY A 276 -30.80 -41.60 8.57
N TRP A 277 -30.98 -40.31 8.26
CA TRP A 277 -32.31 -39.68 8.15
C TRP A 277 -33.17 -40.27 7.03
N ARG A 278 -32.56 -40.63 5.89
CA ARG A 278 -33.27 -41.29 4.77
C ARG A 278 -33.66 -42.74 5.05
N SER A 279 -32.90 -43.45 5.88
CA SER A 279 -33.20 -44.84 6.24
C SER A 279 -34.19 -44.96 7.41
N GLY A 280 -34.33 -43.94 8.26
CA GLY A 280 -35.23 -43.95 9.42
C GLY A 280 -36.59 -43.28 9.21
N GLY A 281 -36.88 -42.76 8.01
CA GLY A 281 -38.13 -42.10 7.65
C GLY A 281 -39.01 -42.90 6.69
N GLY A 282 -38.86 -44.23 6.65
CA GLY A 282 -39.69 -45.16 5.90
C GLY A 282 -40.67 -45.90 6.79
#